data_AF-A0A9P8BD63-F1
#
_entry.id   AF-A0A9P8BD63-F1
#
_cell.length_a   1.000
_cell.length_b   1.000
_cell.length_c   1.000
_cell.angle_alpha   90.00
_cell.angle_beta   90.00
_cell.angle_gamma   90.00
#
_symmetry.space_group_name_H-M   'P 1'
#
loop_
_entity.id
_entity.type
_entity.pdbx_description
1 polymer ?
#
loop_
_entity_poly.entity_id
_entity_poly.type
_entity_poly.pdbx_seq_one_letter_code
_entity_poly.pdbx_strand_id
1 'polypeptide(L)'
;MPRRNFLARLYRPDPAPPAFANGRTLPQKSSNVFSQLVFHWVTPLLAVGFTRPLEKEDLWTLDDSRCTASVTDRVLKDFNARSLAKAAKRLQATAPAEGSTPDPSPREHNAVDEKKDVDDDIEKSSTHSNGNADGTLIKSEKDDEEQPEVLSPLVSALMTTFGRTFWTAGIFLLIGSTLTALTPLLTRKLLTYLTVAYYHKRYSNEIPAPHSVGYGLGWAFGIFAMQVTTSFCNQHHLQRTMSVGMQTRSAITGMIFAKAIRLSHRSRAIHSTGKITTMISSDSVRLEGVASYFH
;
A
#
# COMPACT_ATOMS: atom_id res chain seq x y z
N MET A 1 20.51 42.06 28.96
CA MET A 1 20.27 41.50 27.61
C MET A 1 19.46 42.51 26.81
N PRO A 2 19.87 42.87 25.57
CA PRO A 2 19.09 43.80 24.75
C PRO A 2 17.74 43.16 24.40
N ARG A 3 16.63 43.87 24.64
CA ARG A 3 15.28 43.42 24.28
C ARG A 3 15.23 43.25 22.76
N ARG A 4 15.18 42.02 22.28
CA ARG A 4 15.00 41.73 20.85
C ARG A 4 13.61 42.22 20.42
N ASN A 5 13.56 42.99 19.33
CA ASN A 5 12.31 43.46 18.73
C ASN A 5 11.41 42.26 18.37
N PHE A 6 10.09 42.44 18.41
CA PHE A 6 9.11 41.38 18.14
C PHE A 6 9.37 40.65 16.81
N LEU A 7 9.70 41.38 15.74
CA LEU A 7 10.07 40.82 14.43
C LEU A 7 11.34 39.95 14.49
N ALA A 8 12.33 40.34 15.29
CA ALA A 8 13.56 39.57 15.48
C ALA A 8 13.35 38.29 16.31
N ARG A 9 12.28 38.22 17.10
CA ARG A 9 11.85 37.02 17.83
C ARG A 9 11.02 36.09 16.95
N LEU A 10 10.24 36.64 16.02
CA LEU A 10 9.48 35.86 15.03
C LEU A 10 10.40 35.17 14.00
N TYR A 11 11.41 35.88 13.48
CA TYR A 11 12.33 35.33 12.48
C TYR A 11 13.50 34.51 13.04
N ARG A 12 13.79 34.62 14.33
CA ARG A 12 14.87 33.89 15.03
C ARG A 12 14.42 33.53 16.45
N PRO A 13 13.47 32.61 16.60
CA PRO A 13 13.02 32.14 17.91
C PRO A 13 14.17 31.54 18.70
N ASP A 14 14.04 31.55 20.03
CA ASP A 14 15.02 30.90 20.91
C ASP A 14 14.96 29.37 20.69
N PRO A 15 16.11 28.67 20.75
CA PRO A 15 16.17 27.25 20.45
C PRO A 15 15.26 26.45 21.37
N ALA A 16 14.40 25.62 20.79
CA ALA A 16 13.52 24.74 21.55
C ALA A 16 14.33 23.71 22.34
N PRO A 17 13.86 23.27 23.53
CA PRO A 17 14.57 22.29 24.34
C PRO A 17 14.83 20.98 23.56
N PRO A 18 15.93 20.27 23.87
CA PRO A 18 16.19 18.95 23.31
C PRO A 18 15.10 17.94 23.70
N ALA A 19 14.86 16.95 22.85
CA ALA A 19 13.95 15.83 23.09
C ALA A 19 12.45 16.23 23.23
N PHE A 20 11.95 17.03 22.29
CA PHE A 20 10.57 17.55 22.30
C PHE A 20 9.48 16.46 22.40
N ALA A 21 9.70 15.32 21.76
CA ALA A 21 8.71 14.23 21.66
C ALA A 21 9.04 13.01 22.52
N ASN A 22 10.01 13.11 23.44
CA ASN A 22 10.49 11.98 24.21
C ASN A 22 9.33 11.24 24.92
N GLY A 23 9.14 9.95 24.60
CA GLY A 23 8.08 9.10 25.15
C GLY A 23 6.65 9.46 24.73
N ARG A 24 6.45 10.42 23.81
CA ARG A 24 5.12 10.81 23.32
C ARG A 24 4.78 10.10 22.02
N THR A 25 3.60 9.49 21.99
CA THR A 25 3.04 8.91 20.78
C THR A 25 2.48 9.98 19.85
N LEU A 26 2.31 9.61 18.58
CA LEU A 26 1.77 10.48 17.55
C LEU A 26 0.42 11.11 17.99
N PRO A 27 0.32 12.45 18.11
CA PRO A 27 -0.88 13.11 18.63
C PRO A 27 -2.06 13.15 17.62
N GLN A 28 -1.93 12.47 16.48
CA GLN A 28 -2.97 12.43 15.45
C GLN A 28 -4.30 11.89 16.00
N LYS A 29 -4.29 10.84 16.83
CA LYS A 29 -5.51 10.23 17.40
C LYS A 29 -6.09 11.04 18.58
N SER A 30 -5.24 11.73 19.35
CA SER A 30 -5.66 12.47 20.55
C SER A 30 -6.08 13.91 20.25
N SER A 31 -5.69 14.47 19.10
CA SER A 31 -6.02 15.84 18.71
C SER A 31 -7.48 16.02 18.26
N ASN A 32 -8.03 17.22 18.47
CA ASN A 32 -9.38 17.58 18.05
C ASN A 32 -9.58 17.43 16.53
N VAL A 33 -10.80 17.14 16.08
CA VAL A 33 -11.13 16.90 14.65
C VAL A 33 -10.69 18.05 13.75
N PHE A 34 -10.82 19.30 14.22
CA PHE A 34 -10.33 20.47 13.47
C PHE A 34 -8.80 20.45 13.31
N SER A 35 -8.07 20.10 14.38
CA SER A 35 -6.61 19.96 14.33
C SER A 35 -6.16 18.83 13.40
N GLN A 36 -6.95 17.76 13.30
CA GLN A 36 -6.72 16.68 12.33
C GLN A 36 -6.98 17.14 10.89
N LEU A 37 -8.02 17.95 10.68
CA LEU A 37 -8.41 18.47 9.36
C LEU A 37 -7.34 19.40 8.76
N VAL A 38 -6.82 20.34 9.56
CA VAL A 38 -5.81 21.32 9.10
C VAL A 38 -4.37 20.89 9.39
N PHE A 39 -4.15 19.65 9.84
CA PHE A 39 -2.83 19.12 10.23
C PHE A 39 -2.08 19.98 11.26
N HIS A 40 -2.80 20.71 12.10
CA HIS A 40 -2.22 21.63 13.09
C HIS A 40 -1.38 20.92 14.16
N TRP A 41 -1.66 19.64 14.40
CA TRP A 41 -0.88 18.82 15.32
C TRP A 41 0.59 18.64 14.91
N VAL A 42 0.96 18.89 13.65
CA VAL A 42 2.34 18.85 13.14
C VAL A 42 3.09 20.16 13.39
N THR A 43 2.37 21.28 13.53
CA THR A 43 2.94 22.62 13.75
C THR A 43 4.00 22.70 14.87
N PRO A 44 3.85 22.09 16.06
CA PRO A 44 4.87 22.18 17.09
C PRO A 44 6.19 21.49 16.69
N LEU A 45 6.15 20.39 15.94
CA LEU A 45 7.37 19.75 15.42
C LEU A 45 8.07 20.63 14.39
N LEU A 46 7.30 21.27 13.49
CA LEU A 46 7.85 22.22 12.51
C LEU A 46 8.48 23.44 13.19
N ALA A 47 7.90 23.92 14.28
CA ALA A 47 8.48 25.01 15.07
C ALA A 47 9.84 24.62 15.68
N VAL A 48 9.98 23.39 16.20
CA VAL A 48 11.27 22.88 16.69
C VAL A 48 12.29 22.83 15.54
N GLY A 49 11.90 22.27 14.39
CA GLY A 49 12.76 22.19 13.20
C GLY A 49 13.17 23.54 12.61
N PHE A 50 12.36 24.59 12.80
CA PHE A 50 12.72 25.97 12.43
C PHE A 50 13.76 26.57 13.38
N THR A 51 13.78 26.14 14.65
CA THR A 51 14.70 26.66 15.67
C THR A 51 16.06 25.96 15.68
N ARG A 52 16.08 24.65 15.41
CA ARG A 52 17.30 23.81 15.40
C ARG A 52 17.11 22.56 14.53
N PRO A 53 18.21 21.92 14.06
CA PRO A 53 18.13 20.62 13.41
C PRO A 53 17.41 19.59 14.30
N LEU A 54 16.53 18.80 13.69
CA LEU A 54 15.75 17.77 14.39
C LEU A 54 16.65 16.56 14.70
N GLU A 55 16.53 16.06 15.93
CA GLU A 55 17.19 14.83 16.39
C GLU A 55 16.18 13.68 16.50
N LYS A 56 16.66 12.45 16.71
CA LYS A 56 15.80 11.26 16.77
C LYS A 56 14.81 11.35 17.94
N GLU A 57 15.22 11.96 19.03
CA GLU A 57 14.49 12.14 20.29
C GLU A 57 13.37 13.20 20.16
N ASP A 58 13.37 13.98 19.08
CA ASP A 58 12.32 14.96 18.77
C ASP A 58 11.17 14.37 17.94
N LEU A 59 11.34 13.15 17.43
CA LEU A 59 10.33 12.47 16.64
C LEU A 59 9.37 11.69 17.52
N TRP A 60 8.07 11.78 17.20
CA TRP A 60 7.06 10.99 17.88
C TRP A 60 7.23 9.50 17.59
N THR A 61 6.91 8.69 18.59
CA THR A 61 6.78 7.25 18.39
C THR A 61 5.47 6.94 17.67
N LEU A 62 5.54 5.93 16.80
CA LEU A 62 4.34 5.39 16.15
C LEU A 62 3.48 4.67 17.19
N ASP A 63 2.17 4.71 16.96
CA ASP A 63 1.21 3.94 17.75
C ASP A 63 1.42 2.44 17.52
N ASP A 64 1.18 1.62 18.55
CA ASP A 64 1.37 0.17 18.49
C ASP A 64 0.58 -0.47 17.35
N SER A 65 -0.59 0.07 16.98
CA SER A 65 -1.40 -0.43 15.87
C SER A 65 -0.79 -0.19 14.48
N ARG A 66 0.23 0.67 14.39
CA ARG A 66 0.94 1.05 13.15
C ARG A 66 2.40 0.58 13.15
N CYS A 67 2.87 -0.02 14.25
CA CYS A 67 4.17 -0.67 14.32
C CYS A 67 4.24 -1.89 13.39
N THR A 68 5.43 -2.17 12.86
CA THR A 68 5.65 -3.27 11.91
C THR A 68 5.16 -4.60 12.45
N ALA A 69 5.41 -4.91 13.72
CA ALA A 69 4.99 -6.17 14.35
C ALA A 69 3.47 -6.39 14.23
N SER A 70 2.66 -5.44 14.70
CA SER A 70 1.19 -5.57 14.70
C SER A 70 0.61 -5.59 13.29
N VAL A 71 1.17 -4.78 12.39
CA VAL A 71 0.72 -4.68 11.00
C VAL A 71 1.06 -5.97 10.23
N THR A 72 2.28 -6.49 10.41
CA THR A 72 2.71 -7.77 9.83
C THR A 72 1.88 -8.92 10.36
N ASP A 73 1.64 -9.00 11.67
CA ASP A 73 0.85 -10.09 12.26
C ASP A 73 -0.58 -10.13 11.73
N ARG A 74 -1.20 -8.96 11.56
CA ARG A 74 -2.55 -8.85 11.00
C ARG A 74 -2.62 -9.35 9.55
N VAL A 75 -1.70 -8.90 8.70
CA VAL A 75 -1.65 -9.35 7.28
C VAL A 75 -1.29 -10.83 7.19
N LEU A 76 -0.35 -11.29 8.01
CA LEU A 76 0.10 -12.69 8.03
C LEU A 76 -1.01 -13.64 8.49
N LYS A 77 -1.81 -13.25 9.48
CA LYS A 77 -2.99 -14.00 9.92
C LYS A 77 -4.00 -14.16 8.79
N ASP A 78 -4.34 -13.06 8.11
CA ASP A 78 -5.28 -13.07 6.98
C ASP A 78 -4.74 -13.89 5.79
N PHE A 79 -3.43 -13.78 5.52
CA PHE A 79 -2.76 -14.54 4.47
C PHE A 79 -2.76 -16.04 4.77
N ASN A 80 -2.40 -16.45 5.99
CA ASN A 80 -2.36 -17.85 6.40
C ASN A 80 -3.75 -18.48 6.38
N ALA A 81 -4.78 -17.78 6.86
CA ALA A 81 -6.16 -18.27 6.79
C ALA A 81 -6.59 -18.57 5.34
N ARG A 82 -6.23 -17.68 4.40
CA ARG A 82 -6.58 -17.83 2.97
C ARG A 82 -5.74 -18.89 2.26
N SER A 83 -4.44 -18.96 2.55
CA SER A 83 -3.55 -19.95 1.94
C SER A 83 -3.93 -21.37 2.36
N LEU A 84 -4.26 -21.56 3.65
CA LEU A 84 -4.77 -22.83 4.17
C LEU A 84 -6.13 -23.19 3.57
N ALA A 85 -7.07 -22.25 3.49
CA ALA A 85 -8.36 -22.49 2.86
C ALA A 85 -8.24 -22.90 1.38
N LYS A 86 -7.32 -22.26 0.64
CA LYS A 86 -7.05 -22.62 -0.77
C LYS A 86 -6.38 -23.99 -0.86
N ALA A 87 -5.43 -24.31 0.03
CA ALA A 87 -4.81 -25.63 0.09
C ALA A 87 -5.83 -26.74 0.41
N ALA A 88 -6.74 -26.52 1.36
CA ALA A 88 -7.81 -27.46 1.70
C ALA A 88 -8.75 -27.72 0.52
N LYS A 89 -9.16 -26.68 -0.22
CA LYS A 89 -9.97 -26.84 -1.43
C LYS A 89 -9.26 -27.65 -2.52
N ARG A 90 -7.95 -27.48 -2.68
CA ARG A 90 -7.16 -28.29 -3.62
C ARG A 90 -7.13 -29.75 -3.21
N LEU A 91 -6.88 -30.04 -1.93
CA LEU A 91 -6.90 -31.42 -1.41
C LEU A 91 -8.27 -32.09 -1.62
N GLN A 92 -9.37 -31.35 -1.44
CA GLN A 92 -10.73 -31.85 -1.71
C GLN A 92 -10.99 -32.06 -3.19
N ALA A 93 -10.44 -31.23 -4.08
CA ALA A 93 -10.59 -31.39 -5.54
C ALA A 93 -9.72 -32.52 -6.12
N THR A 94 -8.61 -32.86 -5.45
CA THR A 94 -7.73 -33.97 -5.84
C THR A 94 -8.11 -35.30 -5.17
N ALA A 95 -9.02 -35.29 -4.19
CA ALA A 95 -9.60 -36.52 -3.65
C ALA A 95 -10.45 -37.19 -4.74
N PRO A 96 -10.18 -38.46 -5.12
CA PRO A 96 -11.04 -39.17 -6.05
C PRO A 96 -12.46 -39.24 -5.47
N ALA A 97 -13.47 -39.13 -6.33
CA ALA A 97 -14.85 -39.41 -5.96
C ALA A 97 -14.94 -40.88 -5.49
N GLU A 98 -14.83 -41.13 -4.19
CA GLU A 98 -15.16 -42.43 -3.60
C GLU A 98 -16.67 -42.63 -3.73
N GLY A 99 -17.03 -43.29 -4.82
CA GLY A 99 -18.40 -43.59 -5.22
C GLY A 99 -18.45 -44.75 -6.20
N SER A 100 -17.69 -45.81 -5.95
CA SER A 100 -17.90 -47.12 -6.58
C SER A 100 -17.50 -48.24 -5.62
N THR A 101 -18.51 -48.75 -4.93
CA THR A 101 -18.68 -50.09 -4.29
C THR A 101 -17.43 -50.98 -4.07
N PRO A 102 -17.17 -51.43 -2.82
CA PRO A 102 -16.24 -52.53 -2.56
C PRO A 102 -16.88 -53.88 -2.95
N ASP A 103 -16.27 -54.61 -3.88
CA ASP A 103 -16.60 -55.99 -4.23
C ASP A 103 -15.80 -56.95 -3.31
N PRO A 104 -16.44 -57.87 -2.56
CA PRO A 104 -15.73 -58.86 -1.76
C PRO A 104 -15.65 -60.19 -2.51
N SER A 105 -14.44 -60.64 -2.84
CA SER A 105 -14.20 -62.06 -3.17
C SER A 105 -12.84 -62.51 -2.61
N PRO A 106 -12.80 -63.58 -1.80
CA PRO A 106 -11.57 -64.07 -1.16
C PRO A 106 -10.93 -65.21 -1.97
N ARG A 107 -9.61 -65.14 -2.25
CA ARG A 107 -8.81 -66.34 -2.57
C ARG A 107 -7.37 -66.22 -2.06
N GLU A 108 -7.03 -67.19 -1.23
CA GLU A 108 -5.71 -67.54 -0.69
C GLU A 108 -4.69 -67.86 -1.81
N HIS A 109 -3.40 -67.59 -1.58
CA HIS A 109 -2.37 -68.64 -1.43
C HIS A 109 -0.95 -68.05 -1.18
N ASN A 110 -0.32 -68.62 -0.14
CA ASN A 110 1.08 -68.99 0.04
C ASN A 110 2.20 -67.96 0.25
N ALA A 111 2.78 -68.06 1.46
CA ALA A 111 4.17 -67.79 1.78
C ALA A 111 5.11 -68.81 1.10
N VAL A 112 6.34 -68.40 0.75
CA VAL A 112 7.63 -69.05 1.05
C VAL A 112 8.77 -68.03 0.78
N ASP A 113 9.77 -68.09 1.67
CA ASP A 113 11.20 -67.69 1.69
C ASP A 113 11.89 -67.25 0.36
N GLU A 114 13.02 -66.55 0.28
CA GLU A 114 14.26 -66.57 1.08
C GLU A 114 15.22 -65.43 0.63
N LYS A 115 16.26 -65.18 1.45
CA LYS A 115 17.39 -64.21 1.36
C LYS A 115 18.17 -64.14 0.04
N LYS A 116 18.82 -62.99 -0.25
CA LYS A 116 20.29 -62.77 -0.07
C LYS A 116 20.81 -61.45 -0.66
N ASP A 117 21.69 -60.85 0.14
CA ASP A 117 22.87 -59.99 -0.09
C ASP A 117 23.39 -59.84 -1.54
N VAL A 118 23.94 -58.67 -1.87
CA VAL A 118 25.38 -58.43 -2.18
C VAL A 118 25.61 -56.99 -2.64
N ASP A 119 26.71 -56.43 -2.16
CA ASP A 119 27.35 -55.15 -2.46
C ASP A 119 27.61 -54.90 -3.97
N ASP A 120 27.83 -53.63 -4.35
CA ASP A 120 29.12 -53.21 -4.94
C ASP A 120 29.12 -51.73 -5.37
N ASP A 121 30.04 -51.02 -4.72
CA ASP A 121 31.05 -50.13 -5.29
C ASP A 121 30.69 -48.87 -6.09
N ILE A 122 31.04 -47.78 -5.41
CA ILE A 122 31.35 -46.45 -5.91
C ILE A 122 32.66 -46.53 -6.70
N GLU A 123 32.61 -46.37 -8.02
CA GLU A 123 33.79 -46.05 -8.80
C GLU A 123 33.64 -44.70 -9.52
N LYS A 124 34.45 -43.73 -9.07
CA LYS A 124 34.76 -42.50 -9.77
C LYS A 124 35.68 -42.84 -10.95
N SER A 125 35.25 -42.53 -12.17
CA SER A 125 36.19 -42.28 -13.27
C SER A 125 35.80 -41.02 -14.03
N SER A 126 36.64 -40.01 -13.87
CA SER A 126 36.74 -38.85 -14.75
C SER A 126 37.57 -39.22 -15.98
N THR A 127 37.10 -38.96 -17.20
CA THR A 127 37.84 -38.20 -18.23
C THR A 127 37.06 -38.10 -19.56
N HIS A 128 37.31 -36.97 -20.24
CA HIS A 128 36.77 -36.49 -21.51
C HIS A 128 36.69 -37.52 -22.66
N SER A 129 35.62 -37.44 -23.46
CA SER A 129 35.74 -37.45 -24.92
C SER A 129 34.52 -36.84 -25.61
N ASN A 130 34.80 -36.14 -26.71
CA ASN A 130 33.90 -35.39 -27.58
C ASN A 130 33.36 -36.32 -28.68
N GLY A 131 32.07 -36.24 -29.01
CA GLY A 131 31.47 -37.03 -30.08
C GLY A 131 30.02 -36.63 -30.38
N ASN A 132 29.83 -35.83 -31.43
CA ASN A 132 28.54 -35.62 -32.08
C ASN A 132 28.04 -36.93 -32.68
N ALA A 133 26.78 -37.31 -32.43
CA ALA A 133 25.73 -37.45 -33.45
C ALA A 133 24.49 -38.15 -32.88
N ASP A 134 23.36 -37.54 -33.19
CA ASP A 134 22.05 -38.17 -33.42
C ASP A 134 21.36 -38.86 -32.22
N GLY A 135 20.52 -38.06 -31.54
CA GLY A 135 19.59 -38.53 -30.53
C GLY A 135 18.37 -37.62 -30.56
N THR A 136 17.31 -38.11 -31.19
CA THR A 136 15.94 -37.60 -31.21
C THR A 136 15.63 -36.74 -29.98
N LEU A 137 15.50 -35.43 -30.20
CA LEU A 137 15.01 -34.48 -29.20
C LEU A 137 13.55 -34.82 -28.90
N ILE A 138 13.34 -35.69 -27.91
CA ILE A 138 12.07 -35.80 -27.21
C ILE A 138 11.85 -34.48 -26.50
N LYS A 139 10.98 -33.69 -27.12
CA LYS A 139 10.29 -32.53 -26.59
C LYS A 139 9.78 -32.80 -25.17
N SER A 140 10.47 -32.27 -24.16
CA SER A 140 9.86 -31.93 -22.87
C SER A 140 9.65 -30.42 -22.84
N GLU A 141 8.81 -29.96 -23.75
CA GLU A 141 8.17 -28.65 -23.71
C GLU A 141 7.02 -28.77 -22.71
N LYS A 142 7.33 -28.52 -21.43
CA LYS A 142 6.36 -28.28 -20.37
C LYS A 142 7.07 -27.74 -19.13
N ASP A 143 7.63 -26.55 -19.26
CA ASP A 143 7.90 -25.66 -18.13
C ASP A 143 7.53 -24.22 -18.54
N ASP A 144 6.34 -24.07 -19.15
CA ASP A 144 5.68 -22.77 -19.24
C ASP A 144 5.00 -22.49 -17.89
N GLU A 145 5.81 -21.88 -17.03
CA GLU A 145 5.55 -21.03 -15.89
C GLU A 145 4.10 -20.53 -15.70
N GLU A 146 3.24 -21.35 -15.10
CA GLU A 146 1.95 -20.90 -14.57
C GLU A 146 2.12 -20.38 -13.12
N GLN A 147 2.61 -19.13 -12.96
CA GLN A 147 2.66 -18.41 -11.67
C GLN A 147 1.52 -17.38 -11.39
N PRO A 148 0.21 -17.63 -11.61
CA PRO A 148 -0.85 -16.71 -11.16
C PRO A 148 -1.45 -17.08 -9.78
N GLU A 149 -1.14 -18.24 -9.20
CA GLU A 149 -1.98 -18.80 -8.12
C GLU A 149 -1.70 -18.31 -6.69
N VAL A 150 -0.50 -17.80 -6.38
CA VAL A 150 -0.11 -17.33 -5.02
C VAL A 150 -0.34 -15.83 -4.80
N LEU A 151 -0.47 -15.06 -5.87
CA LEU A 151 -0.74 -13.62 -5.81
C LEU A 151 -2.15 -13.33 -5.30
N SER A 152 -3.12 -14.20 -5.63
CA SER A 152 -4.53 -14.01 -5.22
C SER A 152 -4.73 -13.98 -3.70
N PRO A 153 -4.18 -14.92 -2.89
CA PRO A 153 -4.27 -14.85 -1.43
C PRO A 153 -3.62 -13.61 -0.82
N LEU A 154 -2.44 -13.20 -1.32
CA LEU A 154 -1.68 -12.09 -0.76
C LEU A 154 -2.35 -10.74 -1.02
N VAL A 155 -2.69 -10.45 -2.27
CA VAL A 155 -3.39 -9.21 -2.64
C VAL A 155 -4.74 -9.14 -1.93
N SER A 156 -5.44 -10.27 -1.83
CA SER A 156 -6.73 -10.35 -1.14
C SER A 156 -6.59 -10.15 0.38
N ALA A 157 -5.55 -10.69 1.01
CA ALA A 157 -5.24 -10.43 2.43
C ALA A 157 -4.94 -8.94 2.66
N LEU A 158 -4.07 -8.36 1.83
CA LEU A 158 -3.72 -6.95 1.90
C LEU A 158 -4.95 -6.03 1.74
N MET A 159 -5.81 -6.32 0.77
CA MET A 159 -7.05 -5.58 0.55
C MET A 159 -8.09 -5.79 1.64
N THR A 160 -8.09 -6.93 2.33
CA THR A 160 -9.00 -7.12 3.47
C THR A 160 -8.51 -6.33 4.68
N THR A 161 -7.19 -6.34 4.93
CA THR A 161 -6.58 -5.64 6.05
C THR A 161 -6.63 -4.11 5.90
N PHE A 162 -6.30 -3.58 4.72
CA PHE A 162 -6.18 -2.13 4.49
C PHE A 162 -7.32 -1.54 3.64
N GLY A 163 -8.21 -2.38 3.08
CA GLY A 163 -9.20 -1.96 2.10
C GLY A 163 -10.15 -0.88 2.59
N ARG A 164 -10.55 -0.89 3.87
CA ARG A 164 -11.46 0.15 4.41
C ARG A 164 -10.84 1.54 4.31
N THR A 165 -9.57 1.68 4.70
CA THR A 165 -8.84 2.95 4.59
C THR A 165 -8.54 3.30 3.13
N PHE A 166 -8.21 2.29 2.32
CA PHE A 166 -7.91 2.45 0.90
C PHE A 166 -9.11 2.95 0.07
N TRP A 167 -10.28 2.32 0.22
CA TRP A 167 -11.49 2.70 -0.52
C TRP A 167 -12.08 4.03 -0.04
N THR A 168 -12.01 4.31 1.26
CA THR A 168 -12.41 5.64 1.75
C THR A 168 -11.54 6.75 1.16
N ALA A 169 -10.24 6.52 0.94
CA ALA A 169 -9.38 7.47 0.25
C ALA A 169 -9.81 7.71 -1.21
N GLY A 170 -10.22 6.67 -1.92
CA GLY A 170 -10.76 6.79 -3.29
C GLY A 170 -12.06 7.61 -3.36
N ILE A 171 -12.95 7.48 -2.36
CA ILE A 171 -14.17 8.31 -2.27
C ILE A 171 -13.82 9.80 -2.12
N PHE A 172 -12.84 10.13 -1.27
CA PHE A 172 -12.37 11.52 -1.14
C PHE A 172 -11.79 12.07 -2.44
N LEU A 173 -11.03 11.25 -3.18
CA LEU A 173 -10.52 11.64 -4.49
C LEU A 173 -11.64 11.88 -5.50
N LEU A 174 -12.65 11.01 -5.54
CA LEU A 174 -13.78 11.15 -6.46
C LEU A 174 -14.53 12.46 -6.22
N ILE A 175 -14.79 12.79 -4.95
CA ILE A 175 -15.45 14.04 -4.57
C ILE A 175 -14.59 15.24 -4.99
N GLY A 176 -13.31 15.26 -4.62
CA GLY A 176 -12.39 16.35 -4.95
C GLY A 176 -12.19 16.54 -6.47
N SER A 177 -12.04 15.44 -7.20
CA SER A 177 -11.91 15.45 -8.66
C SER A 177 -13.18 15.95 -9.36
N THR A 178 -14.35 15.52 -8.88
CA THR A 178 -15.64 15.97 -9.41
C THR A 178 -15.83 17.47 -9.19
N LEU A 179 -15.52 17.97 -7.99
CA LEU A 179 -15.59 19.40 -7.69
C LEU A 179 -14.60 20.20 -8.56
N THR A 180 -13.38 19.71 -8.74
CA THR A 180 -12.40 20.34 -9.64
C THR A 180 -12.91 20.40 -11.07
N ALA A 181 -13.50 19.31 -11.57
CA ALA A 181 -14.06 19.23 -12.92
C ALA A 181 -15.26 20.18 -13.13
N LEU A 182 -16.06 20.42 -12.09
CA LEU A 182 -17.21 21.33 -12.13
C LEU A 182 -16.81 22.82 -12.01
N THR A 183 -15.62 23.14 -11.48
CA THR A 183 -15.11 24.51 -11.29
C THR A 183 -15.15 25.38 -12.55
N PRO A 184 -14.71 24.93 -13.74
CA PRO A 184 -14.81 25.74 -14.96
C PRO A 184 -16.25 26.06 -15.37
N LEU A 185 -17.23 25.19 -15.06
CA LEU A 185 -18.64 25.44 -15.38
C LEU A 185 -19.21 26.60 -14.55
N LEU A 186 -18.86 26.66 -13.27
CA LEU A 186 -19.25 27.78 -12.38
C LEU A 186 -18.56 29.07 -12.80
N THR A 187 -17.28 28.99 -13.17
CA THR A 187 -16.52 30.14 -13.67
C THR A 187 -17.15 30.71 -14.94
N ARG A 188 -17.66 29.86 -15.84
CA ARG A 188 -18.42 30.30 -17.03
C ARG A 188 -19.69 31.06 -16.65
N LYS A 189 -20.45 30.60 -15.66
CA LYS A 189 -21.66 31.29 -15.18
C LYS A 189 -21.34 32.66 -14.58
N LEU A 190 -20.28 32.75 -13.78
CA LEU A 190 -19.80 34.02 -13.24
C LEU A 190 -19.33 34.98 -14.36
N LEU A 191 -18.63 34.46 -15.37
CA LEU A 191 -18.18 35.26 -16.50
C LEU A 191 -19.36 35.79 -17.32
N THR A 192 -20.37 34.96 -17.62
CA THR A 192 -21.60 35.41 -18.31
C THR A 192 -22.33 36.49 -17.52
N TYR A 193 -22.38 36.38 -16.19
CA TYR A 193 -22.93 37.43 -15.35
C TYR A 193 -22.16 38.76 -15.51
N LEU A 194 -20.83 38.68 -15.46
CA LEU A 194 -19.97 39.86 -15.60
C LEU A 194 -20.06 40.50 -16.98
N THR A 195 -20.18 39.71 -18.05
CA THR A 195 -20.33 40.26 -19.41
C THR A 195 -21.65 40.98 -19.57
N VAL A 196 -22.77 40.41 -19.08
CA VAL A 196 -24.09 41.09 -19.14
C VAL A 196 -24.08 42.39 -18.35
N ALA A 197 -23.49 42.39 -17.15
CA ALA A 197 -23.36 43.61 -16.34
C ALA A 197 -22.49 44.68 -17.02
N TYR A 198 -21.40 44.27 -17.69
CA TYR A 198 -20.53 45.17 -18.45
C TYR A 198 -21.24 45.80 -19.65
N TYR A 199 -21.91 44.98 -20.47
CA TYR A 199 -22.64 45.48 -21.65
C TYR A 199 -23.85 46.34 -21.27
N HIS A 200 -24.60 46.00 -20.22
CA HIS A 200 -25.71 46.83 -19.72
C HIS A 200 -25.23 48.21 -19.25
N LYS A 201 -24.07 48.30 -18.60
CA LYS A 201 -23.49 49.60 -18.21
C LYS A 201 -23.10 50.47 -19.42
N ARG A 202 -22.77 49.83 -20.55
CA ARG A 202 -22.29 50.52 -21.77
C ARG A 202 -23.41 50.79 -22.79
N TYR A 203 -24.44 49.97 -22.82
CA TYR A 203 -25.58 50.03 -23.74
C TYR A 203 -26.90 49.90 -22.97
N SER A 204 -27.18 50.89 -22.09
CA SER A 204 -28.25 50.83 -21.09
C SER A 204 -29.67 50.70 -21.64
N ASN A 205 -29.89 50.98 -22.93
CA ASN A 205 -31.23 51.08 -23.51
C ASN A 205 -31.66 49.85 -24.33
N GLU A 206 -30.77 48.90 -24.61
CA GLU A 206 -31.03 47.77 -25.53
C GLU A 206 -30.98 46.39 -24.85
N ILE A 207 -30.49 46.30 -23.62
CA ILE A 207 -30.19 45.03 -22.94
C ILE A 207 -30.99 44.92 -21.63
N PRO A 208 -31.57 43.75 -21.31
CA PRO A 208 -32.26 43.52 -20.03
C PRO A 208 -31.37 43.79 -18.82
N ALA A 209 -31.97 44.31 -17.74
CA ALA A 209 -31.25 44.60 -16.50
C ALA A 209 -30.53 43.35 -15.97
N PRO A 210 -29.24 43.46 -15.58
CA PRO A 210 -28.51 42.33 -15.02
C PRO A 210 -29.12 41.90 -13.70
N HIS A 211 -28.98 40.61 -13.36
CA HIS A 211 -29.31 40.12 -12.04
C HIS A 211 -28.59 40.93 -10.94
N SER A 212 -29.15 40.95 -9.73
CA SER A 212 -28.61 41.71 -8.61
C SER A 212 -27.13 41.41 -8.34
N VAL A 213 -26.39 42.37 -7.78
CA VAL A 213 -24.97 42.22 -7.43
C VAL A 213 -24.72 40.99 -6.52
N GLY A 214 -25.71 40.66 -5.68
CA GLY A 214 -25.69 39.48 -4.83
C GLY A 214 -25.65 38.15 -5.59
N TYR A 215 -26.21 38.08 -6.80
CA TYR A 215 -26.16 36.88 -7.65
C TYR A 215 -24.72 36.57 -8.10
N GLY A 216 -23.98 37.59 -8.53
CA GLY A 216 -22.56 37.44 -8.90
C GLY A 216 -21.68 37.09 -7.70
N LEU A 217 -21.92 37.75 -6.56
CA LEU A 217 -21.20 37.47 -5.32
C LEU A 217 -21.46 36.04 -4.81
N GLY A 218 -22.68 35.52 -4.98
CA GLY A 218 -23.03 34.14 -4.66
C GLY A 218 -22.24 33.12 -5.48
N TRP A 219 -22.09 33.32 -6.79
CA TRP A 219 -21.26 32.46 -7.62
C TRP A 219 -19.77 32.51 -7.23
N ALA A 220 -19.25 33.70 -6.94
CA ALA A 220 -17.86 33.86 -6.50
C ALA A 220 -17.60 33.14 -5.17
N PHE A 221 -18.49 33.29 -4.18
CA PHE A 221 -18.42 32.57 -2.91
C PHE A 221 -18.58 31.05 -3.10
N GLY A 222 -19.46 30.63 -4.02
CA GLY A 222 -19.64 29.23 -4.39
C GLY A 222 -18.35 28.60 -4.94
N ILE A 223 -17.66 29.29 -5.86
CA ILE A 223 -16.35 28.85 -6.38
C ILE A 223 -15.31 28.76 -5.25
N PHE A 224 -15.27 29.75 -4.35
CA PHE A 224 -14.37 29.72 -3.20
C PHE A 224 -14.63 28.51 -2.29
N ALA A 225 -15.88 28.30 -1.86
CA ALA A 225 -16.26 27.19 -1.00
C ALA A 225 -15.97 25.83 -1.65
N MET A 226 -16.23 25.73 -2.96
CA MET A 226 -15.91 24.56 -3.77
C MET A 226 -14.40 24.29 -3.79
N GLN A 227 -13.58 25.31 -4.02
CA GLN A 227 -12.12 25.18 -4.08
C GLN A 227 -11.52 24.78 -2.72
N VAL A 228 -12.03 25.34 -1.62
CA VAL A 228 -11.63 24.95 -0.26
C VAL A 228 -11.95 23.49 0.00
N THR A 229 -13.16 23.04 -0.35
CA THR A 229 -13.59 21.65 -0.17
C THR A 229 -12.72 20.69 -1.00
N THR A 230 -12.46 21.02 -2.27
CA THR A 230 -11.53 20.28 -3.13
C THR A 230 -10.15 20.13 -2.50
N SER A 231 -9.59 21.22 -1.95
CA SER A 231 -8.27 21.21 -1.35
C SER A 231 -8.19 20.25 -0.15
N PHE A 232 -9.18 20.31 0.75
CA PHE A 232 -9.27 19.37 1.87
C PHE A 232 -9.41 17.92 1.42
N CYS A 233 -10.28 17.64 0.45
CA CYS A 233 -10.46 16.30 -0.10
C CYS A 233 -9.15 15.73 -0.68
N ASN A 234 -8.43 16.53 -1.49
CA ASN A 234 -7.17 16.10 -2.09
C ASN A 234 -6.07 15.83 -1.04
N GLN A 235 -5.95 16.69 -0.02
CA GLN A 235 -4.95 16.49 1.03
C GLN A 235 -5.26 15.28 1.93
N HIS A 236 -6.53 15.07 2.28
CA HIS A 236 -6.92 13.88 3.04
C HIS A 236 -6.82 12.60 2.22
N HIS A 237 -7.11 12.66 0.93
CA HIS A 237 -6.86 11.56 0.01
C HIS A 237 -5.38 11.17 0.03
N LEU A 238 -4.49 12.12 -0.25
CA LEU A 238 -3.05 11.88 -0.35
C LEU A 238 -2.47 11.34 0.97
N GLN A 239 -2.87 11.92 2.10
CA GLN A 239 -2.40 11.45 3.40
C GLN A 239 -2.87 10.02 3.71
N ARG A 240 -4.10 9.65 3.34
CA ARG A 240 -4.61 8.29 3.54
C ARG A 240 -3.92 7.28 2.63
N THR A 241 -3.74 7.58 1.34
CA THR A 241 -3.09 6.66 0.39
C THR A 241 -1.63 6.45 0.73
N MET A 242 -0.86 7.51 1.02
CA MET A 242 0.52 7.40 1.47
C MET A 242 0.65 6.57 2.77
N SER A 243 -0.25 6.78 3.73
CA SER A 243 -0.26 5.99 4.96
C SER A 243 -0.53 4.51 4.71
N VAL A 244 -1.41 4.16 3.75
CA VAL A 244 -1.67 2.77 3.36
C VAL A 244 -0.47 2.17 2.63
N GLY A 245 0.19 2.91 1.74
CA GLY A 245 1.40 2.48 1.05
C GLY A 245 2.54 2.14 2.01
N MET A 246 2.82 3.03 2.96
CA MET A 246 3.87 2.82 3.97
C MET A 246 3.58 1.62 4.88
N GLN A 247 2.32 1.44 5.30
CA GLN A 247 1.90 0.27 6.08
C GLN A 247 2.01 -1.03 5.26
N THR A 248 1.65 -0.99 3.98
CA THR A 248 1.77 -2.12 3.05
C THR A 248 3.22 -2.58 2.93
N ARG A 249 4.14 -1.65 2.68
CA ARG A 249 5.58 -1.95 2.65
C ARG A 249 6.08 -2.54 3.95
N SER A 250 5.74 -1.92 5.08
CA SER A 250 6.15 -2.39 6.40
C SER A 250 5.66 -3.82 6.65
N ALA A 251 4.40 -4.11 6.32
CA ALA A 251 3.82 -5.44 6.45
C ALA A 251 4.58 -6.48 5.63
N ILE A 252 4.79 -6.19 4.34
CA ILE A 252 5.45 -7.08 3.38
C ILE A 252 6.90 -7.34 3.78
N THR A 253 7.65 -6.29 4.15
CA THR A 253 9.02 -6.44 4.64
C THR A 253 9.08 -7.35 5.87
N GLY A 254 8.19 -7.16 6.85
CA GLY A 254 8.13 -8.02 8.03
C GLY A 254 7.80 -9.48 7.68
N MET A 255 6.85 -9.72 6.76
CA MET A 255 6.52 -11.07 6.31
C MET A 255 7.66 -11.75 5.54
N ILE A 256 8.33 -11.02 4.63
CA ILE A 256 9.48 -11.55 3.89
C ILE A 256 10.59 -11.92 4.86
N PHE A 257 10.87 -11.07 5.85
CA PHE A 257 11.89 -11.37 6.87
C PHE A 257 11.52 -12.60 7.71
N ALA A 258 10.29 -12.66 8.22
CA ALA A 258 9.79 -13.80 8.99
C ALA A 258 9.82 -15.11 8.18
N LYS A 259 9.60 -15.05 6.86
CA LYS A 259 9.70 -16.22 5.97
C LYS A 259 11.14 -16.59 5.66
N ALA A 260 12.02 -15.61 5.46
CA ALA A 260 13.43 -15.82 5.13
C ALA A 260 14.17 -16.59 6.24
N ILE A 261 13.86 -16.32 7.51
CA ILE A 261 14.47 -17.03 8.65
C ILE A 261 14.02 -18.49 8.77
N ARG A 262 12.85 -18.85 8.22
CA ARG A 262 12.27 -20.21 8.26
C ARG A 262 12.44 -20.97 6.93
N LEU A 263 13.29 -20.46 6.04
CA LEU A 263 13.47 -21.03 4.71
C LEU A 263 14.34 -22.29 4.76
N SER A 264 13.87 -23.37 4.12
CA SER A 264 14.62 -24.63 4.00
C SER A 264 15.90 -24.45 3.18
N HIS A 265 16.87 -25.35 3.34
CA HIS A 265 18.13 -25.30 2.59
C HIS A 265 17.92 -25.29 1.07
N ARG A 266 17.06 -26.18 0.56
CA ARG A 266 16.69 -26.24 -0.87
C ARG A 266 16.09 -24.92 -1.37
N SER A 267 15.20 -24.32 -0.58
CA SER A 267 14.56 -23.07 -0.98
C SER A 267 15.50 -21.85 -0.86
N ARG A 268 16.48 -21.90 0.05
CA ARG A 268 17.53 -20.89 0.17
C ARG A 268 18.53 -20.91 -1.00
N ALA A 269 18.75 -22.07 -1.61
CA ALA A 269 19.53 -22.17 -2.85
C ALA A 269 18.84 -21.44 -4.02
N ILE A 270 17.49 -21.47 -4.08
CA ILE A 270 16.69 -20.81 -5.12
C ILE A 270 16.49 -19.31 -4.80
N HIS A 271 16.23 -18.98 -3.53
CA HIS A 271 16.08 -17.61 -3.05
C HIS A 271 17.34 -17.18 -2.31
N SER A 272 18.33 -16.75 -3.09
CA SER A 272 19.59 -16.21 -2.55
C SER A 272 19.36 -14.99 -1.64
N THR A 273 20.32 -14.74 -0.75
CA THR A 273 20.30 -13.55 0.14
C THR A 273 20.18 -12.25 -0.66
N GLY A 274 20.82 -12.16 -1.83
CA GLY A 274 20.70 -11.02 -2.73
C GLY A 274 19.26 -10.83 -3.24
N LYS A 275 18.61 -11.90 -3.69
CA LYS A 275 17.22 -11.85 -4.16
C LYS A 275 16.25 -11.39 -3.06
N ILE A 276 16.41 -11.92 -1.85
CA ILE A 276 15.60 -11.52 -0.67
C ILE A 276 15.83 -10.04 -0.34
N THR A 277 17.09 -9.58 -0.39
CA THR A 277 17.42 -8.17 -0.14
C THR A 277 16.80 -7.25 -1.19
N THR A 278 16.80 -7.64 -2.46
CA THR A 278 16.11 -6.91 -3.54
C THR A 278 14.60 -6.86 -3.34
N MET A 279 13.97 -7.96 -2.92
CA MET A 279 12.53 -7.97 -2.60
C MET A 279 12.18 -6.98 -1.49
N ILE A 280 13.03 -6.89 -0.46
CA ILE A 280 12.82 -5.96 0.66
C ILE A 280 13.09 -4.50 0.25
N SER A 281 14.14 -4.24 -0.51
CA SER A 281 14.60 -2.86 -0.79
C SER A 281 13.94 -2.22 -2.02
N SER A 282 13.74 -2.98 -3.10
CA SER A 282 13.20 -2.47 -4.36
C SER A 282 11.72 -2.82 -4.52
N ASP A 283 11.36 -4.10 -4.39
CA ASP A 283 9.99 -4.54 -4.74
C ASP A 283 8.95 -4.02 -3.74
N SER A 284 9.30 -3.98 -2.45
CA SER A 284 8.43 -3.40 -1.42
C SER A 284 8.16 -1.90 -1.64
N VAL A 285 9.14 -1.16 -2.16
CA VAL A 285 9.01 0.28 -2.48
C VAL A 285 8.12 0.47 -3.71
N ARG A 286 8.25 -0.39 -4.72
CA ARG A 286 7.35 -0.37 -5.88
C ARG A 286 5.90 -0.63 -5.44
N LEU A 287 5.68 -1.58 -4.54
CA LEU A 287 4.36 -1.86 -3.98
C LEU A 287 3.81 -0.70 -3.12
N GLU A 288 4.67 -0.02 -2.35
CA GLU A 288 4.31 1.23 -1.66
C GLU A 288 3.82 2.29 -2.65
N GLY A 289 4.55 2.49 -3.75
CA GLY A 289 4.20 3.43 -4.82
C GLY A 289 2.85 3.08 -5.44
N VAL A 290 2.65 1.83 -5.84
CA VAL A 290 1.36 1.37 -6.41
C VAL A 290 0.22 1.62 -5.42
N ALA A 291 0.37 1.24 -4.15
CA ALA A 291 -0.67 1.47 -3.15
C ALA A 291 -0.96 2.95 -2.87
N SER A 292 0.02 3.84 -3.09
CA SER A 292 -0.11 5.29 -2.84
C SER A 292 -0.77 6.03 -4.01
N TYR A 293 -0.56 5.58 -5.25
CA TYR A 293 -1.00 6.25 -6.48
C TYR A 293 -1.98 5.44 -7.33
N PHE A 294 -2.62 4.42 -6.75
CA PHE A 294 -3.54 3.55 -7.50
C PHE A 294 -4.81 4.26 -7.96
N HIS A 295 -5.37 5.14 -7.12
CA HIS A 295 -6.59 5.90 -7.40
C HIS A 295 -6.26 7.14 -8.23
#